data_AF-A0A2K2H870-F1
#
_entry.id   AF-A0A2K2H870-F1
#
_cell.length_a   1.000
_cell.length_b   1.000
_cell.length_c   1.000
_cell.angle_alpha   90.00
_cell.angle_beta   90.00
_cell.angle_gamma   90.00
#
_symmetry.space_group_name_H-M   'P 1'
#
loop_
_entity.id
_entity.type
_entity.pdbx_description
1 polymer ?
#
loop_
_entity_poly.entity_id
_entity_poly.type
_entity_poly.pdbx_seq_one_letter_code
_entity_poly.pdbx_strand_id
1 'polypeptide(L)'
;MSELLQMAKDLVEAQATSRSMSTEEMVVSLSEIHKALQGLAAGGENAEADENAPAVTRKKAFGRDKVYCMICGEGMKTLARHLRTKHDMTPGDYRKQFDIPRSQPLAAKNYSEKRRQMAIDRGLADNLAKARAAKGRKTRKK
;
A
#
# COMPACT_ATOMS: atom_id res chain seq x y z
N MET A 1 -36.55 10.94 -17.73
CA MET A 1 -35.15 11.44 -17.61
C MET A 1 -34.60 10.91 -16.30
N SER A 2 -33.34 10.47 -16.23
CA SER A 2 -32.77 9.93 -14.99
C SER A 2 -32.74 11.02 -13.91
N GLU A 3 -33.17 10.71 -12.68
CA GLU A 3 -33.19 11.70 -11.58
C GLU A 3 -31.81 12.34 -11.33
N LEU A 4 -30.73 11.58 -11.56
CA LEU A 4 -29.36 12.08 -11.45
C LEU A 4 -29.03 13.18 -12.47
N LEU A 5 -29.59 13.12 -13.69
CA LEU A 5 -29.44 14.20 -14.67
C LEU A 5 -30.20 15.45 -14.24
N GLN A 6 -31.36 15.29 -13.60
CA GLN A 6 -32.12 16.42 -13.08
C GLN A 6 -31.35 17.14 -11.96
N MET A 7 -30.82 16.38 -10.99
CA MET A 7 -29.98 16.93 -9.93
C MET A 7 -28.70 17.60 -10.45
N ALA A 8 -28.04 17.00 -11.45
CA ALA A 8 -26.84 17.60 -12.06
C ALA A 8 -27.16 18.93 -12.77
N LYS A 9 -28.29 19.00 -13.48
CA LYS A 9 -28.78 20.22 -14.14
C LYS A 9 -29.04 21.33 -13.12
N ASP A 10 -29.76 21.03 -12.04
CA ASP A 10 -30.10 22.01 -11.00
C ASP A 10 -28.83 22.57 -10.30
N LEU A 11 -27.79 21.75 -10.13
CA LEU A 11 -26.50 22.19 -9.60
C LEU A 11 -25.72 23.11 -10.56
N VAL A 12 -25.71 22.79 -11.86
CA VAL A 12 -25.05 23.65 -12.86
C VAL A 12 -25.78 24.98 -13.01
N GLU A 13 -27.12 25.00 -12.93
CA GLU A 13 -27.90 26.24 -12.90
C GLU A 13 -27.56 27.13 -11.70
N ALA A 14 -27.40 26.54 -10.51
CA ALA A 14 -26.96 27.25 -9.32
C ALA A 14 -25.53 27.82 -9.49
N GLN A 15 -24.61 27.03 -10.07
CA GLN A 15 -23.24 27.48 -10.34
C GLN A 15 -23.19 28.64 -11.34
N ALA A 16 -23.96 28.55 -12.43
CA ALA A 16 -24.06 29.60 -13.45
C ALA A 16 -24.70 30.89 -12.92
N THR A 17 -25.56 30.80 -11.91
CA THR A 17 -26.12 31.98 -11.21
C THR A 17 -25.07 32.64 -10.30
N SER A 18 -24.18 31.84 -9.70
CA SER A 18 -23.13 32.34 -8.79
C SER A 18 -21.89 32.89 -9.51
N ARG A 19 -21.60 32.40 -10.72
CA ARG A 19 -20.39 32.70 -11.48
C ARG A 19 -20.71 32.68 -12.98
N SER A 20 -20.18 33.65 -13.73
CA SER A 20 -20.22 33.61 -15.19
C SER A 20 -19.41 32.43 -15.71
N MET A 21 -20.06 31.52 -16.45
CA MET A 21 -19.43 30.35 -17.06
C MET A 21 -19.66 30.37 -18.57
N SER A 22 -18.68 29.88 -19.32
CA SER A 22 -18.80 29.64 -20.76
C SER A 22 -19.63 28.40 -21.06
N THR A 23 -20.09 28.25 -22.30
CA THR A 23 -20.84 27.07 -22.75
C THR A 23 -20.04 25.78 -22.62
N GLU A 24 -18.73 25.85 -22.84
CA GLU A 24 -17.84 24.70 -22.71
C GLU A 24 -17.70 24.27 -21.25
N GLU A 25 -17.49 25.23 -20.34
CA GLU A 25 -17.42 24.98 -18.90
C GLU A 25 -18.73 24.37 -18.36
N MET A 26 -19.90 24.85 -18.84
CA MET A 26 -21.19 24.28 -18.42
C MET A 26 -21.34 22.81 -18.82
N VAL A 27 -20.90 22.43 -20.02
CA VAL A 27 -20.94 21.03 -20.48
C VAL A 27 -20.00 20.15 -19.67
N VAL A 28 -18.79 20.65 -19.39
CA VAL A 28 -17.80 19.94 -18.57
C VAL A 28 -18.35 19.72 -17.16
N SER A 29 -18.80 20.77 -16.47
CA SER A 29 -19.34 20.69 -15.11
C SER A 29 -20.56 19.78 -15.00
N LEU A 30 -21.45 19.80 -16.01
CA LEU A 30 -22.59 18.87 -16.04
C LEU A 30 -22.12 17.41 -16.07
N SER A 31 -21.11 17.10 -16.87
CA SER A 31 -20.56 15.75 -16.97
C SER A 31 -19.84 15.30 -15.68
N GLU A 32 -19.10 16.21 -15.04
CA GLU A 32 -18.36 15.94 -13.81
C GLU A 32 -19.30 15.72 -12.62
N ILE A 33 -20.29 16.59 -12.46
CA ILE A 33 -21.30 16.49 -11.40
C ILE A 33 -22.13 15.22 -11.58
N HIS A 34 -22.54 14.90 -12.82
CA HIS A 34 -23.29 13.69 -13.09
C HIS A 34 -22.49 12.43 -12.73
N LYS A 35 -21.19 12.37 -13.08
CA LYS A 35 -20.30 11.27 -12.66
C LYS A 35 -20.16 11.18 -11.15
N ALA A 36 -19.96 12.32 -10.47
CA ALA A 36 -19.87 12.36 -9.01
C ALA A 36 -21.14 11.86 -8.33
N LEU A 37 -22.32 12.30 -8.81
CA LEU A 37 -23.61 11.85 -8.30
C LEU A 37 -23.86 10.37 -8.59
N GLN A 38 -23.45 9.86 -9.75
CA GLN A 38 -23.49 8.42 -10.06
C GLN A 38 -22.62 7.61 -9.08
N GLY A 39 -21.39 8.05 -8.80
CA GLY A 39 -20.52 7.39 -7.83
C GLY A 39 -21.08 7.39 -6.40
N LEU A 40 -21.74 8.48 -6.01
CA LEU A 40 -22.42 8.56 -4.71
C LEU A 40 -23.66 7.67 -4.66
N ALA A 41 -24.49 7.65 -5.71
CA ALA A 41 -25.68 6.81 -5.80
C ALA A 41 -25.36 5.31 -5.84
N ALA A 42 -24.19 4.94 -6.37
CA ALA A 42 -23.69 3.57 -6.38
C ALA A 42 -23.14 3.08 -5.03
N GLY A 43 -23.23 3.90 -3.96
CA GLY A 43 -22.84 3.47 -2.61
C GLY A 43 -21.50 3.99 -2.10
N GLY A 44 -20.99 5.10 -2.66
CA GLY A 44 -19.98 5.91 -1.99
C GLY A 44 -18.65 5.21 -1.73
N GLU A 45 -17.98 4.76 -2.78
CA GLU A 45 -16.51 4.74 -2.80
C GLU A 45 -16.06 5.96 -3.59
N ASN A 46 -15.58 6.95 -2.83
CA ASN A 46 -14.91 8.10 -3.38
C ASN A 46 -13.71 7.63 -4.21
N ALA A 47 -13.72 8.04 -5.48
CA ALA A 47 -12.63 7.99 -6.43
C ALA A 47 -12.18 6.60 -6.88
N GLU A 48 -12.52 6.31 -8.14
CA GLU A 48 -11.61 5.80 -9.15
C GLU A 48 -10.29 6.62 -9.14
N ALA A 49 -9.52 6.55 -8.06
CA ALA A 49 -8.12 6.90 -8.06
C ALA A 49 -7.39 5.65 -8.56
N ASP A 50 -7.21 5.55 -9.87
CA ASP A 50 -6.27 4.63 -10.53
C ASP A 50 -6.12 3.28 -9.80
N GLU A 51 -6.90 2.27 -10.18
CA GLU A 51 -6.78 0.88 -9.66
C GLU A 51 -5.39 0.24 -9.82
N ASN A 52 -4.38 0.97 -10.31
CA ASN A 52 -2.99 0.53 -10.39
C ASN A 52 -1.96 1.50 -9.81
N ALA A 53 -2.36 2.61 -9.19
CA ALA A 53 -1.40 3.50 -8.53
C ALA A 53 -1.18 3.04 -7.08
N PRO A 54 0.00 2.51 -6.72
CA PRO A 54 0.27 2.15 -5.34
C PRO A 54 0.15 3.40 -4.46
N ALA A 55 -0.54 3.29 -3.30
CA ALA A 55 -0.74 4.39 -2.35
C ALA A 55 0.58 5.09 -1.96
N VAL A 56 1.69 4.38 -2.13
CA VAL A 56 3.05 4.90 -2.01
C VAL A 56 3.91 4.32 -3.13
N THR A 57 4.65 5.17 -3.84
CA THR A 57 5.63 4.69 -4.84
C THR A 57 6.63 3.71 -4.22
N ARG A 58 7.05 2.68 -4.97
CA ARG A 58 8.01 1.65 -4.48
C ARG A 58 9.27 2.23 -3.83
N LYS A 59 9.77 3.37 -4.33
CA LYS A 59 10.92 4.10 -3.75
C LYS A 59 10.63 4.70 -2.38
N LYS A 60 9.42 5.22 -2.15
CA LYS A 60 9.00 5.78 -0.86
C LYS A 60 8.52 4.70 0.13
N ALA A 61 8.10 3.53 -0.36
CA ALA A 61 7.64 2.42 0.47
C ALA A 61 8.75 1.88 1.40
N PHE A 62 10.02 1.86 0.96
CA PHE A 62 11.13 1.30 1.75
C PHE A 62 12.07 2.38 2.27
N GLY A 63 11.74 2.97 3.42
CA GLY A 63 12.58 3.94 4.11
C GLY A 63 13.64 3.32 5.03
N ARG A 64 14.55 4.18 5.54
CA ARG A 64 15.60 3.78 6.49
C ARG A 64 15.03 3.38 7.85
N ASP A 65 14.08 4.17 8.36
CA ASP A 65 13.48 3.97 9.70
C ASP A 65 12.08 3.33 9.66
N LYS A 66 11.34 3.56 8.58
CA LYS A 66 9.96 3.07 8.40
C LYS A 66 9.79 2.49 7.00
N VAL A 67 8.94 1.48 6.90
CA VAL A 67 8.41 0.89 5.67
C VAL A 67 6.93 1.18 5.61
N TYR A 68 6.46 1.66 4.47
CA TYR A 68 5.05 1.98 4.24
C TYR A 68 4.39 0.87 3.45
N CYS A 69 3.16 0.52 3.82
CA CYS A 69 2.35 -0.42 3.07
C CYS A 69 1.84 0.25 1.79
N MET A 70 2.06 -0.38 0.63
CA MET A 70 1.54 0.13 -0.65
C MET A 70 0.03 -0.06 -0.83
N ILE A 71 -0.64 -0.81 0.05
CA ILE A 71 -2.09 -1.03 0.02
C ILE A 71 -2.81 0.04 0.85
N CYS A 72 -2.34 0.30 2.07
CA CYS A 72 -3.03 1.19 3.01
C CYS A 72 -2.26 2.46 3.38
N GLY A 73 -1.00 2.61 2.95
CA GLY A 73 -0.17 3.79 3.26
C GLY A 73 0.38 3.86 4.69
N GLU A 74 0.05 2.92 5.59
CA GLU A 74 0.53 2.95 6.96
C GLU A 74 2.05 2.71 7.08
N GLY A 75 2.73 3.53 7.88
CA GLY A 75 4.17 3.46 8.12
C GLY A 75 4.51 2.63 9.36
N MET A 76 5.38 1.63 9.20
CA MET A 76 5.72 0.67 10.25
C MET A 76 7.15 0.15 10.16
N LYS A 77 7.63 -0.58 11.19
CA LYS A 77 9.01 -1.12 11.20
C LYS A 77 9.14 -2.41 10.39
N THR A 78 8.10 -3.25 10.33
CA THR A 78 8.11 -4.58 9.70
C THR A 78 6.80 -4.88 8.99
N LEU A 79 6.78 -4.87 7.66
CA LEU A 79 5.55 -5.04 6.87
C LEU A 79 4.89 -6.42 7.05
N ALA A 80 5.70 -7.47 7.28
CA ALA A 80 5.21 -8.84 7.35
C ALA A 80 4.13 -9.11 8.42
N ARG A 81 4.17 -8.40 9.56
CA ARG A 81 3.14 -8.54 10.60
C ARG A 81 1.83 -7.92 10.14
N HIS A 82 1.90 -6.72 9.56
CA HIS A 82 0.72 -5.98 9.13
C HIS A 82 -0.01 -6.66 7.98
N LEU A 83 0.73 -7.21 7.01
CA LEU A 83 0.12 -7.99 5.91
C LEU A 83 -0.77 -9.11 6.44
N ARG A 84 -0.33 -9.81 7.49
CA ARG A 84 -1.11 -10.89 8.10
C ARG A 84 -2.30 -10.41 8.94
N THR A 85 -2.19 -9.26 9.60
CA THR A 85 -3.24 -8.80 10.55
C THR A 85 -4.28 -7.89 9.93
N LYS A 86 -3.93 -7.18 8.86
CA LYS A 86 -4.79 -6.17 8.22
C LYS A 86 -5.29 -6.59 6.84
N HIS A 87 -4.54 -7.46 6.17
CA HIS A 87 -4.82 -7.85 4.79
C HIS A 87 -4.91 -9.38 4.62
N ASP A 88 -4.79 -10.15 5.71
CA ASP A 88 -4.72 -11.63 5.72
C ASP A 88 -3.85 -12.24 4.62
N MET A 89 -2.79 -11.52 4.23
CA MET A 89 -1.99 -11.84 3.05
C MET A 89 -0.58 -12.29 3.44
N THR A 90 -0.02 -13.19 2.63
CA THR A 90 1.36 -13.60 2.82
C THR A 90 2.33 -12.56 2.25
N PRO A 91 3.54 -12.43 2.83
CA PRO A 91 4.60 -11.64 2.22
C PRO A 91 5.01 -12.12 0.83
N GLY A 92 4.66 -13.35 0.42
CA GLY A 92 4.93 -13.85 -0.92
C GLY A 92 3.97 -13.24 -1.94
N ASP A 93 2.68 -13.25 -1.63
CA ASP A 93 1.63 -12.74 -2.51
C ASP A 93 1.75 -11.23 -2.68
N TYR A 94 2.04 -10.52 -1.57
CA TYR A 94 2.33 -9.08 -1.62
C TYR A 94 3.49 -8.73 -2.57
N ARG A 95 4.55 -9.54 -2.61
CA ARG A 95 5.66 -9.30 -3.54
C ARG A 95 5.26 -9.53 -4.99
N LYS A 96 4.42 -10.53 -5.26
CA LYS A 96 3.93 -10.79 -6.62
C LYS A 96 3.02 -9.66 -7.11
N GLN A 97 2.13 -9.18 -6.23
CA GLN A 97 1.17 -8.13 -6.56
C GLN A 97 1.85 -6.80 -6.93
N PHE A 98 2.94 -6.45 -6.25
CA PHE A 98 3.65 -5.18 -6.47
C PHE A 98 5.02 -5.34 -7.15
N ASP A 99 5.26 -6.48 -7.80
CA ASP A 99 6.52 -6.85 -8.49
C ASP A 99 7.78 -6.52 -7.66
N ILE A 100 7.79 -6.91 -6.39
CA ILE A 100 8.89 -6.64 -5.46
C ILE A 100 9.91 -7.79 -5.54
N PRO A 101 11.21 -7.50 -5.78
CA PRO A 101 12.24 -8.52 -5.78
C PRO A 101 12.29 -9.31 -4.47
N ARG A 102 12.55 -10.61 -4.55
CA ARG A 102 12.73 -11.46 -3.36
C ARG A 102 13.91 -11.03 -2.47
N SER A 103 14.91 -10.36 -3.05
CA SER A 103 16.06 -9.80 -2.34
C SER A 103 15.70 -8.58 -1.48
N GLN A 104 14.58 -7.91 -1.75
CA GLN A 104 14.20 -6.70 -1.04
C GLN A 104 13.62 -7.05 0.36
N PRO A 105 14.20 -6.50 1.45
CA PRO A 105 13.65 -6.67 2.78
C PRO A 105 12.31 -5.94 2.93
N LEU A 106 11.31 -6.61 3.49
CA LEU A 106 10.02 -6.01 3.84
C LEU A 106 10.02 -5.37 5.24
N ALA A 107 11.20 -4.95 5.71
CA ALA A 107 11.41 -4.34 7.01
C ALA A 107 12.36 -3.15 6.84
N ALA A 108 12.26 -2.18 7.75
CA ALA A 108 13.10 -0.99 7.71
C ALA A 108 14.58 -1.38 7.82
N LYS A 109 15.46 -0.66 7.09
CA LYS A 109 16.90 -0.96 7.06
C LYS A 109 17.51 -0.91 8.46
N ASN A 110 17.23 0.16 9.21
CA ASN A 110 17.73 0.33 10.57
C ASN A 110 17.19 -0.74 11.53
N TYR A 111 15.95 -1.21 11.33
CA TYR A 111 15.39 -2.31 12.13
C TYR A 111 16.13 -3.63 11.87
N SER A 112 16.39 -3.94 10.60
CA SER A 112 17.15 -5.13 10.19
C SER A 112 18.59 -5.09 10.72
N GLU A 113 19.26 -3.94 10.62
CA GLU A 113 20.63 -3.75 11.12
C GLU A 113 20.73 -3.89 12.64
N LYS A 114 19.82 -3.25 13.40
CA LYS A 114 19.78 -3.38 14.87
C LYS A 114 19.57 -4.83 15.29
N ARG A 115 18.70 -5.58 14.60
CA ARG A 115 18.48 -7.00 14.87
C ARG A 115 19.71 -7.85 14.53
N ARG A 116 20.45 -7.51 13.48
CA ARG A 116 21.71 -8.18 13.13
C ARG A 116 22.79 -7.94 14.18
N GLN A 117 23.01 -6.70 14.61
CA GLN A 117 23.97 -6.35 15.68
C GLN A 117 23.64 -7.11 16.97
N MET A 118 22.39 -7.03 17.43
CA MET A 118 21.92 -7.78 18.59
C MET A 118 22.13 -9.31 18.51
N ALA A 119 22.19 -9.88 17.30
CA ALA A 119 22.46 -11.31 17.12
C ALA A 119 23.96 -11.61 17.22
N ILE A 120 24.80 -10.70 16.71
CA ILE A 120 26.26 -10.77 16.83
C ILE A 120 26.66 -10.65 18.30
N ASP A 121 26.13 -9.65 19.02
CA ASP A 121 26.43 -9.42 20.44
C ASP A 121 26.03 -10.61 21.32
N ARG A 122 24.96 -11.32 20.94
CA ARG A 122 24.51 -12.55 21.62
C ARG A 122 25.33 -13.80 21.25
N GLY A 123 26.40 -13.66 20.47
CA GLY A 123 27.24 -14.78 20.06
C GLY A 123 26.52 -15.81 19.18
N LEU A 124 25.51 -15.39 18.39
CA LEU A 124 24.73 -16.32 17.57
C LEU A 124 25.63 -17.09 16.59
N ALA A 125 26.68 -16.45 16.05
CA ALA A 125 27.62 -17.08 15.13
C ALA A 125 28.35 -18.28 15.77
N ASP A 126 28.89 -18.10 16.97
CA ASP A 126 29.63 -19.13 17.69
C ASP A 126 28.72 -20.28 18.12
N ASN A 127 27.51 -19.95 18.57
CA ASN A 127 26.49 -20.94 18.91
C ASN A 127 26.08 -21.78 17.68
N LEU A 128 25.95 -21.15 16.51
CA LEU A 128 25.64 -21.84 15.26
C LEU A 128 26.80 -22.74 14.81
N ALA A 129 28.05 -22.29 14.96
CA ALA A 129 29.24 -23.07 14.65
C ALA A 129 29.35 -24.33 15.53
N LYS A 130 29.15 -24.18 16.85
CA LYS A 130 29.10 -25.30 17.80
C LYS A 130 28.01 -26.30 17.46
N ALA A 131 26.79 -25.82 17.16
CA ALA A 131 25.68 -26.69 16.78
C ALA A 131 25.94 -27.47 15.48
N ARG A 132 26.55 -26.82 14.47
CA ARG A 132 26.92 -27.48 13.21
C ARG A 132 28.00 -28.55 13.42
N ALA A 133 29.03 -28.27 14.22
CA ALA A 133 30.07 -29.23 14.55
C ALA A 133 29.50 -30.46 15.28
N ALA A 134 28.59 -30.26 16.23
CA ALA A 134 27.92 -31.35 16.94
C ALA A 134 27.08 -32.23 16.02
N LYS A 135 26.40 -31.64 15.02
CA LYS A 135 25.60 -32.37 14.03
C LYS A 135 26.46 -33.19 13.07
N GLY A 136 27.56 -32.60 12.57
CA GLY A 136 28.52 -33.29 11.70
C GLY A 136 29.22 -34.47 12.37
N ARG A 137 29.46 -34.39 13.69
CA ARG A 137 30.03 -35.50 14.47
C ARG A 137 29.04 -36.66 14.67
N LYS A 138 27.73 -36.39 14.78
CA LYS A 138 26.68 -37.43 14.84
C LYS A 138 26.50 -38.17 13.51
N THR A 139 26.60 -37.47 12.37
CA THR A 139 26.47 -38.10 11.04
C THR A 139 27.67 -38.96 10.65
N ARG A 140 28.86 -38.75 11.23
CA ARG A 140 30.04 -39.60 11.02
C ARG A 140 30.10 -40.86 11.91
N LYS A 141 29.24 -40.94 12.94
CA LYS A 141 29.21 -42.06 13.91
C LYS A 141 28.06 -43.04 13.64
N LYS A 142 27.27 -42.81 12.59
CA LYS A 142 26.19 -43.67 12.11
C LYS A 142 26.63 -44.24 10.77
#